data_AF-A0A2I0FCX6-F1
#
_entry.id   AF-A0A2I0FCX6-F1
#
_cell.length_a   1.000
_cell.length_b   1.000
_cell.length_c   1.000
_cell.angle_alpha   90.00
_cell.angle_beta   90.00
_cell.angle_gamma   90.00
#
_symmetry.space_group_name_H-M   'P 1'
#
loop_
_entity.id
_entity.type
_entity.pdbx_description
1 polymer ?
#
loop_
_entity_poly.entity_id
_entity_poly.type
_entity_poly.pdbx_seq_one_letter_code
_entity_poly.pdbx_strand_id
1 'polypeptide(L)'
;MKTWKVLMADGHRCFNDKSWQDAELYYQHAVEQIQQQWKDKPEDKTLLMAWISVQHNLAALYEAQDQPYTALRYLTLPHQWMMSLLGGKYVSDTLKALATQAIKVTLMPLLNFSRRHPICESCFDALQISPEWLAEPNVTVH
;
A
#
# COMPACT_ATOMS: atom_id res chain seq x y z
N MET A 1 11.15 -23.30 5.05
CA MET A 1 10.36 -22.26 4.37
C MET A 1 10.94 -20.90 4.76
N LYS A 2 11.28 -20.01 3.81
CA LYS A 2 11.76 -18.65 4.11
C LYS A 2 10.64 -17.85 4.78
N THR A 3 10.96 -16.93 5.69
CA THR A 3 9.95 -16.04 6.29
C THR A 3 9.65 -14.86 5.37
N TRP A 4 8.50 -14.20 5.53
CA TRP A 4 8.16 -12.99 4.77
C TRP A 4 9.22 -11.89 4.88
N LYS A 5 9.94 -11.79 6.01
CA LYS A 5 11.05 -10.83 6.18
C LYS A 5 12.22 -11.14 5.26
N VAL A 6 12.58 -12.41 5.14
CA VAL A 6 13.64 -12.86 4.23
C VAL A 6 13.21 -12.68 2.78
N LEU A 7 11.96 -13.02 2.46
CA LEU A 7 11.40 -12.80 1.11
C LEU A 7 11.43 -11.31 0.73
N MET A 8 11.05 -10.42 1.63
CA MET A 8 11.14 -8.97 1.41
C MET A 8 12.57 -8.52 1.11
N ALA A 9 13.55 -8.97 1.91
CA ALA A 9 14.96 -8.64 1.70
C ALA A 9 15.51 -9.19 0.37
N ASP A 10 15.10 -10.40 -0.01
CA ASP A 10 15.43 -10.99 -1.30
C ASP A 10 14.81 -10.19 -2.46
N GLY A 11 13.54 -9.79 -2.32
CA GLY A 11 12.85 -8.94 -3.29
C GLY A 11 13.52 -7.58 -3.46
N HIS A 12 13.97 -6.95 -2.36
CA HIS A 12 14.71 -5.69 -2.41
C HIS A 12 16.04 -5.82 -3.15
N ARG A 13 16.78 -6.91 -2.92
CA ARG A 13 18.02 -7.19 -3.64
C ARG A 13 17.75 -7.36 -5.13
N CYS A 14 16.79 -8.20 -5.51
CA CYS A 14 16.43 -8.41 -6.92
C CYS A 14 15.94 -7.12 -7.59
N PHE A 15 15.18 -6.27 -6.87
CA PHE A 15 14.75 -4.97 -7.38
C PHE A 15 15.94 -4.06 -7.68
N ASN A 16 16.91 -3.96 -6.75
CA ASN A 16 18.13 -3.18 -6.97
C ASN A 16 18.96 -3.69 -8.14
N ASP A 17 18.99 -5.01 -8.33
CA ASP A 17 19.67 -5.69 -9.43
C ASP A 17 18.86 -5.65 -10.75
N LYS A 18 17.71 -4.97 -10.77
CA LYS A 18 16.76 -4.90 -11.90
C LYS A 18 16.26 -6.26 -12.39
N SER A 19 16.34 -7.27 -11.53
CA SER A 19 15.80 -8.62 -11.75
C SER A 19 14.31 -8.62 -11.41
N TRP A 20 13.51 -7.97 -12.26
CA TRP A 20 12.12 -7.63 -11.95
C TRP A 20 11.23 -8.84 -11.67
N GLN A 21 11.37 -9.90 -12.45
CA GLN A 21 10.58 -11.12 -12.31
C GLN A 21 10.84 -11.80 -10.96
N ASP A 22 12.10 -11.88 -10.56
CA ASP A 22 12.48 -12.46 -9.26
C ASP A 22 12.02 -11.58 -8.10
N ALA A 23 12.16 -10.26 -8.23
CA ALA A 23 11.71 -9.32 -7.21
C ALA A 23 10.19 -9.43 -7.00
N GLU A 24 9.42 -9.49 -8.09
CA GLU A 24 7.99 -9.70 -8.04
C GLU A 24 7.64 -11.01 -7.34
N LEU A 25 8.27 -12.12 -7.75
CA LEU A 25 8.03 -13.44 -7.15
C LEU A 25 8.27 -13.43 -5.64
N TYR A 26 9.36 -12.81 -5.19
CA TYR A 26 9.67 -12.69 -3.77
C TYR A 26 8.63 -11.84 -3.02
N TYR A 27 8.19 -10.71 -3.59
CA TYR A 27 7.15 -9.89 -2.99
C TYR A 27 5.80 -10.59 -2.94
N GLN A 28 5.37 -11.29 -3.99
CA GLN A 28 4.11 -12.05 -3.99
C GLN A 28 4.10 -13.14 -2.93
N HIS A 29 5.18 -13.93 -2.82
CA HIS A 29 5.30 -14.92 -1.75
C HIS A 29 5.31 -14.28 -0.35
N ALA A 30 5.88 -13.09 -0.20
CA ALA A 30 5.82 -12.35 1.06
C ALA A 30 4.37 -11.94 1.40
N VAL A 31 3.60 -11.45 0.41
CA VAL A 31 2.17 -11.13 0.56
C VAL A 31 1.39 -12.35 1.08
N GLU A 32 1.54 -13.50 0.42
CA GLU A 32 0.86 -14.74 0.78
C GLU A 32 1.14 -15.15 2.23
N GLN A 33 2.42 -15.12 2.63
CA GLN A 33 2.80 -15.46 4.00
C GLN A 33 2.28 -14.47 5.04
N ILE A 34 2.32 -13.17 4.74
CA ILE A 34 1.79 -12.14 5.64
C ILE A 34 0.29 -12.33 5.80
N GLN A 35 -0.45 -12.52 4.70
CA GLN A 35 -1.90 -12.75 4.75
C GLN A 35 -2.25 -14.04 5.49
N GLN A 36 -1.48 -15.11 5.32
CA GLN A 36 -1.68 -16.35 6.06
C GLN A 36 -1.51 -16.13 7.57
N GLN A 37 -0.43 -15.47 8.00
CA GLN A 37 -0.18 -15.16 9.41
C GLN A 37 -1.22 -14.20 9.99
N TRP A 38 -1.75 -13.30 9.16
CA TRP A 38 -2.76 -12.34 9.58
C TRP A 38 -4.06 -13.04 9.97
N LYS A 39 -4.48 -14.10 9.26
CA LYS A 39 -5.71 -14.84 9.58
C LYS A 39 -5.76 -15.28 11.05
N ASP A 40 -4.60 -15.64 11.60
CA ASP A 40 -4.46 -16.06 12.99
C ASP A 40 -4.31 -14.88 13.97
N LYS A 41 -3.98 -13.68 13.46
CA LYS A 41 -3.67 -12.47 14.24
C LYS A 41 -4.26 -11.20 13.58
N PRO A 42 -5.60 -11.05 13.54
CA PRO A 42 -6.30 -10.01 12.78
C PRO A 42 -5.99 -8.55 13.15
N GLU A 43 -5.33 -8.31 14.28
CA GLU A 43 -5.01 -6.98 14.81
C GLU A 43 -3.49 -6.77 14.97
N ASP A 44 -2.66 -7.64 14.38
CA ASP A 44 -1.21 -7.48 14.43
C ASP A 44 -0.77 -6.31 13.52
N LYS A 45 -0.42 -5.20 14.18
CA LYS A 45 0.09 -4.00 13.51
C LYS A 45 1.32 -4.27 12.65
N THR A 46 2.20 -5.19 13.05
CA THR A 46 3.40 -5.51 12.29
C THR A 46 3.03 -6.17 10.97
N LEU A 47 2.06 -7.09 10.97
CA LEU A 47 1.57 -7.74 9.76
C LEU A 47 0.84 -6.75 8.84
N LEU A 48 0.04 -5.83 9.40
CA LEU A 48 -0.56 -4.72 8.65
C LEU A 48 0.47 -3.86 7.93
N MET A 49 1.47 -3.38 8.67
CA MET A 49 2.50 -2.52 8.09
C MET A 49 3.39 -3.28 7.10
N ALA A 50 3.68 -4.56 7.36
CA ALA A 50 4.42 -5.41 6.42
C ALA A 50 3.65 -5.60 5.11
N TRP A 51 2.34 -5.85 5.21
CA TRP A 51 1.47 -5.99 4.04
C TRP A 51 1.43 -4.70 3.21
N ILE A 52 1.19 -3.54 3.85
CA ILE A 52 1.23 -2.23 3.16
C ILE A 52 2.58 -2.01 2.47
N SER A 53 3.68 -2.31 3.18
CA SER A 53 5.03 -2.12 2.64
C SER A 53 5.28 -2.98 1.41
N VAL A 54 4.87 -4.25 1.40
CA VAL A 54 5.06 -5.10 0.21
C VAL A 54 4.18 -4.66 -0.96
N GLN A 55 2.96 -4.16 -0.72
CA GLN A 55 2.14 -3.56 -1.79
C GLN A 55 2.84 -2.34 -2.40
N HIS A 56 3.43 -1.45 -1.58
CA HIS A 56 4.19 -0.31 -2.08
C HIS A 56 5.44 -0.72 -2.87
N ASN A 57 6.12 -1.81 -2.46
CA ASN A 57 7.27 -2.34 -3.21
C ASN A 57 6.84 -2.90 -4.58
N LEU A 58 5.70 -3.60 -4.64
CA LEU A 58 5.12 -4.05 -5.91
C LEU A 58 4.75 -2.84 -6.78
N ALA A 59 4.18 -1.79 -6.20
CA ALA A 59 3.91 -0.56 -6.95
C ALA A 59 5.19 0.04 -7.55
N ALA A 60 6.25 0.18 -6.76
CA ALA A 60 7.54 0.69 -7.24
C ALA A 60 8.15 -0.21 -8.33
N LEU A 61 8.01 -1.53 -8.21
CA LEU A 61 8.45 -2.52 -9.20
C LEU A 61 7.75 -2.35 -10.55
N TYR A 62 6.44 -2.15 -10.55
CA TYR A 62 5.68 -1.93 -11.78
C TYR A 62 5.91 -0.53 -12.34
N GLU A 63 6.07 0.48 -11.49
CA GLU A 63 6.41 1.83 -11.92
C GLU A 63 7.77 1.89 -12.61
N ALA A 64 8.77 1.18 -12.08
CA ALA A 64 10.11 1.08 -12.68
C ALA A 64 10.13 0.38 -14.06
N GLN A 65 9.06 -0.35 -14.39
CA GLN A 65 8.87 -1.05 -15.65
C GLN A 65 7.91 -0.31 -16.61
N ASP A 66 7.61 0.96 -16.33
CA ASP A 66 6.68 1.79 -17.13
C ASP A 66 5.26 1.20 -17.20
N GLN A 67 4.82 0.57 -16.10
CA GLN A 67 3.46 0.02 -15.95
C GLN A 67 2.66 0.79 -14.88
N PRO A 68 2.32 2.07 -15.12
CA PRO A 68 1.76 2.95 -14.10
C PRO A 68 0.38 2.52 -13.61
N TYR A 69 -0.46 1.91 -14.46
CA TYR A 69 -1.76 1.42 -14.05
C TYR A 69 -1.66 0.26 -13.05
N THR A 70 -0.72 -0.66 -13.28
CA THR A 70 -0.48 -1.76 -12.34
C THR A 70 0.11 -1.23 -11.04
N ALA A 71 1.05 -0.29 -11.12
CA ALA A 71 1.60 0.37 -9.94
C ALA A 71 0.51 1.07 -9.10
N LEU A 72 -0.38 1.83 -9.74
CA LEU A 72 -1.49 2.51 -9.08
C LEU A 72 -2.42 1.52 -8.37
N ARG A 73 -2.74 0.37 -8.98
CA ARG A 73 -3.57 -0.67 -8.33
C ARG A 73 -2.94 -1.13 -7.01
N TYR A 74 -1.63 -1.35 -6.99
CA TYR A 74 -0.91 -1.76 -5.79
C TYR A 74 -0.86 -0.68 -4.71
N LEU A 75 -0.80 0.61 -5.06
CA LEU A 75 -0.93 1.71 -4.09
C LEU A 75 -2.36 1.87 -3.56
N THR A 76 -3.35 1.62 -4.41
CA THR A 76 -4.76 1.86 -4.11
C THR A 76 -5.34 0.79 -3.19
N LEU A 77 -4.95 -0.47 -3.41
CA LEU A 77 -5.43 -1.64 -2.68
C LEU A 77 -5.34 -1.49 -1.14
N PRO A 78 -4.18 -1.12 -0.54
CA PRO A 78 -4.12 -0.93 0.89
C PRO A 78 -4.95 0.27 1.36
N HIS A 79 -5.00 1.36 0.60
CA HIS A 79 -5.78 2.55 0.97
C HIS A 79 -7.28 2.26 1.02
N GLN A 80 -7.84 1.71 -0.06
CA GLN A 80 -9.26 1.35 -0.13
C GLN A 80 -9.64 0.35 0.96
N TRP A 81 -8.76 -0.60 1.27
CA TRP A 81 -9.03 -1.53 2.35
C TRP A 81 -9.08 -0.84 3.71
N MET A 82 -8.16 0.09 4.01
CA MET A 82 -8.24 0.87 5.26
C MET A 82 -9.54 1.70 5.35
N MET A 83 -9.95 2.32 4.24
CA MET A 83 -11.23 3.05 4.17
C MET A 83 -12.42 2.13 4.44
N SER A 84 -12.41 0.92 3.89
CA SER A 84 -13.45 -0.08 4.14
C SER A 84 -13.53 -0.50 5.62
N LEU A 85 -12.39 -0.59 6.32
CA LEU A 85 -12.33 -0.92 7.74
C LEU A 85 -12.96 0.19 8.60
N LEU A 86 -12.73 1.45 8.25
CA LEU A 86 -13.33 2.59 8.96
C LEU A 86 -14.85 2.68 8.74
N GLY A 87 -15.34 2.36 7.54
CA GLY A 87 -16.77 2.33 7.23
C GLY A 87 -17.52 1.10 7.77
N GLY A 88 -16.80 0.09 8.27
CA GLY A 88 -17.37 -1.18 8.68
C GLY A 88 -18.10 -1.13 10.04
N LYS A 89 -19.38 -1.53 10.06
CA LYS A 89 -20.19 -1.59 11.30
C LYS A 89 -19.70 -2.65 12.29
N TYR A 90 -19.12 -3.75 11.80
CA TYR A 90 -18.71 -4.90 12.62
C TYR A 90 -17.19 -5.05 12.77
N VAL A 91 -16.44 -3.98 12.50
CA VAL A 91 -14.97 -3.94 12.65
C VAL A 91 -14.63 -3.50 14.06
N SER A 92 -13.69 -4.18 14.71
CA SER A 92 -13.23 -3.86 16.06
C SER A 92 -12.62 -2.46 16.14
N ASP A 93 -12.72 -1.82 17.31
CA ASP A 93 -12.14 -0.49 17.52
C ASP A 93 -10.62 -0.50 17.40
N THR A 94 -9.96 -1.60 17.79
CA THR A 94 -8.52 -1.81 17.57
C THR A 94 -8.19 -1.72 16.08
N LEU A 95 -8.92 -2.45 15.24
CA LEU A 95 -8.65 -2.50 13.81
C LEU A 95 -8.99 -1.16 13.12
N LYS A 96 -10.02 -0.44 13.59
CA LYS A 96 -10.28 0.95 13.16
C LYS A 96 -9.15 1.90 13.54
N ALA A 97 -8.62 1.80 14.76
CA ALA A 97 -7.49 2.64 15.19
C ALA A 97 -6.23 2.36 14.35
N LEU A 98 -5.96 1.08 14.04
CA LEU A 98 -4.89 0.69 13.14
C LEU A 98 -5.11 1.24 11.72
N ALA A 99 -6.32 1.15 11.19
CA ALA A 99 -6.67 1.67 9.87
C ALA A 99 -6.49 3.19 9.79
N THR A 100 -6.94 3.94 10.80
CA THR A 100 -6.72 5.39 10.90
C THR A 100 -5.24 5.76 10.86
N GLN A 101 -4.38 5.01 11.55
CA GLN A 101 -2.93 5.24 11.51
C GLN A 101 -2.34 4.92 10.13
N ALA A 102 -2.80 3.83 9.51
CA ALA A 102 -2.31 3.35 8.22
C ALA A 102 -2.74 4.22 7.02
N ILE A 103 -3.89 4.91 7.10
CA ILE A 103 -4.36 5.79 6.02
C ILE A 103 -3.33 6.84 5.65
N LYS A 104 -2.68 7.48 6.63
CA LYS A 104 -1.62 8.47 6.36
C LYS A 104 -0.47 7.88 5.55
N VAL A 105 -0.11 6.63 5.85
CA VAL A 105 0.98 5.91 5.18
C VAL A 105 0.61 5.51 3.75
N THR A 106 -0.64 5.15 3.51
CA THR A 106 -1.12 4.72 2.18
C THR A 106 -1.49 5.90 1.27
N LEU A 107 -1.97 7.01 1.85
CA LEU A 107 -2.40 8.18 1.10
C LEU A 107 -1.22 8.91 0.45
N MET A 108 -0.13 9.13 1.19
CA MET A 108 0.97 9.96 0.67
C MET A 108 1.61 9.39 -0.61
N PRO A 109 1.89 8.07 -0.72
CA PRO A 109 2.34 7.46 -1.98
C PRO A 109 1.35 7.63 -3.14
N LEU A 110 0.04 7.53 -2.88
CA LEU A 110 -1.00 7.76 -3.91
C LEU A 110 -0.97 9.20 -4.43
N LEU A 111 -0.88 10.19 -3.54
CA LEU A 111 -0.79 11.60 -3.93
C LEU A 111 0.50 11.91 -4.68
N ASN A 112 1.62 11.32 -4.26
CA ASN A 112 2.90 11.48 -4.96
C ASN A 112 2.90 10.78 -6.32
N PHE A 113 2.16 9.67 -6.47
CA PHE A 113 2.01 8.99 -7.74
C PHE A 113 1.14 9.79 -8.72
N SER A 114 0.01 10.34 -8.26
CA SER A 114 -0.90 11.13 -9.13
C SER A 114 -0.28 12.43 -9.66
N ARG A 115 0.68 13.00 -8.94
CA ARG A 115 1.45 14.17 -9.41
C ARG A 115 2.43 13.84 -10.54
N ARG A 116 2.93 12.61 -10.60
CA ARG A 116 3.93 12.16 -11.58
C ARG A 116 3.31 11.51 -12.80
N HIS A 117 2.13 10.91 -12.63
CA HIS A 117 1.37 10.24 -13.69
C HIS A 117 0.01 10.92 -13.80
N PRO A 118 -0.32 11.60 -14.92
CA PRO A 118 -1.64 12.18 -15.11
C PRO A 118 -2.71 11.08 -15.01
N ILE A 119 -3.40 11.02 -13.87
CA ILE A 119 -4.52 10.11 -13.65
C ILE A 119 -5.76 10.79 -14.23
N CYS A 120 -6.56 10.06 -15.01
CA CYS A 120 -7.82 10.59 -15.51
C CYS A 120 -8.77 10.95 -14.35
N GLU A 121 -9.59 12.00 -14.44
CA GLU A 121 -10.47 12.41 -13.32
C GLU A 121 -11.33 11.25 -12.81
N SER A 122 -11.92 10.45 -13.71
CA SER A 122 -12.70 9.27 -13.33
C SER A 122 -11.85 8.15 -12.70
N CYS A 123 -10.58 8.06 -13.06
CA CYS A 123 -9.61 7.14 -12.46
C CYS A 123 -9.22 7.60 -11.06
N PHE A 124 -9.20 8.92 -10.80
CA PHE A 124 -8.97 9.52 -9.49
C PHE A 124 -10.18 9.33 -8.58
N ASP A 125 -11.39 9.54 -9.10
CA ASP A 125 -12.64 9.30 -8.36
C ASP A 125 -12.79 7.84 -7.92
N ALA A 126 -12.34 6.89 -8.76
CA ALA A 126 -12.30 5.47 -8.43
C ALA A 126 -11.36 5.14 -7.25
N LEU A 127 -10.42 6.02 -6.91
CA LEU A 127 -9.57 5.86 -5.73
C LEU A 127 -10.32 6.17 -4.42
N GLN A 128 -11.52 6.76 -4.49
CA GLN A 128 -12.32 7.22 -3.35
C GLN A 128 -11.53 8.14 -2.40
N ILE A 129 -10.58 8.89 -2.94
CA ILE A 129 -9.77 9.86 -2.20
C ILE A 129 -10.56 11.17 -2.13
N SER A 130 -10.79 11.70 -0.92
CA SER A 130 -11.44 13.01 -0.78
C SER A 130 -10.54 14.11 -1.36
N PRO A 131 -11.07 15.02 -2.23
CA PRO A 131 -10.32 16.17 -2.75
C PRO A 131 -9.76 17.08 -1.65
N GLU A 132 -10.42 17.13 -0.48
CA GLU A 132 -9.97 17.92 0.67
C GLU A 132 -8.61 17.45 1.23
N TRP A 133 -8.23 16.20 0.97
CA TRP A 133 -6.96 15.63 1.42
C TRP A 133 -5.78 16.00 0.51
N LEU A 134 -6.07 16.51 -0.68
CA LEU A 134 -5.11 17.07 -1.64
C LEU A 134 -4.86 18.56 -1.40
N ALA A 135 -5.76 19.24 -0.70
CA ALA A 135 -5.57 20.63 -0.33
C ALA A 135 -4.34 20.71 0.59
N GLU A 136 -3.35 21.52 0.22
CA GLU A 136 -2.22 21.77 1.10
C GLU A 136 -2.77 22.29 2.45
N PRO A 137 -2.21 21.83 3.59
CA PRO A 137 -2.60 22.41 4.86
C PRO A 137 -2.35 23.91 4.79
N ASN A 138 -3.39 24.71 5.02
CA ASN A 138 -3.23 26.14 5.22
C ASN A 138 -2.17 26.32 6.31
N VAL A 139 -0.97 26.73 5.92
CA VAL A 139 0.07 27.14 6.85
C VAL A 139 -0.42 28.45 7.44
N THR A 140 -1.18 28.37 8.54
CA THR A 140 -1.38 29.52 9.41
C THR A 140 -0.03 29.81 10.06
N VAL A 141 0.70 30.75 9.44
CA VAL A 141 1.82 31.43 10.07
C VAL A 141 1.24 32.24 11.23
N HIS A 142 1.49 31.78 12.45
CA HIS A 142 1.36 32.58 13.67
C HIS A 142 2.75 33.04 14.10
#